data_AF-W6MMW6-F1
#
_entry.id   AF-W6MMW6-F1
#
_cell.length_a   1.000
_cell.length_b   1.000
_cell.length_c   1.000
_cell.angle_alpha   90.00
_cell.angle_beta   90.00
_cell.angle_gamma   90.00
#
_symmetry.space_group_name_H-M   'P 1'
#
loop_
_entity.id
_entity.type
_entity.pdbx_description
1 polymer ?
#
loop_
_entity_poly.entity_id
_entity_poly.type
_entity_poly.pdbx_seq_one_letter_code
_entity_poly.pdbx_strand_id
1 'polypeptide(L)'
;MLGTLGVLFSGPVAGVTVDKTGYSLAIVSGSLAIGSGYYLFRKQFEEAYSSVPYTCFLLFCVGSGSTFINAACIKCCMVTFPSIRGLATSLPVAMYGISAMCYSAVGSRFYPGDTAGFLGFLSTSSLIVAALCGPMICLCDRSSHIHHRIGTDTPRASASIELTNFGSGTVTPVRQAGNPMPIAGFKNPDHDITASRPLFKQIEFWALATILSVIAGIGQMYVYSVGYVVTSLFGDSKFIAQHTATYSILVQQQQQLQVGIISLASCTGRISSGLLADIFSSTLHWSRTWLLFVPGVLIFSAQILGATVSSLQAVGVTSSLLGFGYGFLYCILPIIVGDIWGLTNFSFNWGITNVFTIIPNMVLAGYFGRVYDSHVTLKEFSLVVGGGDDGAKETIKLMVCDLGRECYNSAFKLTALLSLVALLLIGFFNLRQHAVSKRHLKQRRLSS
;
A
#
# COMPACT_ATOMS: atom_id res chain seq x y z
N MET A 1 -9.12 8.85 9.03
CA MET A 1 -9.61 8.33 7.74
C MET A 1 -9.43 9.30 6.57
N LEU A 2 -9.59 10.63 6.74
CA LEU A 2 -9.51 11.58 5.63
C LEU A 2 -8.15 11.68 4.93
N GLY A 3 -7.04 11.40 5.61
CA GLY A 3 -5.73 11.26 4.96
C GLY A 3 -5.69 10.12 3.92
N THR A 4 -6.27 8.96 4.24
CA THR A 4 -6.39 7.85 3.27
C THR A 4 -7.33 8.19 2.13
N LEU A 5 -8.42 8.94 2.39
CA LEU A 5 -9.28 9.45 1.33
C LEU A 5 -8.51 10.41 0.40
N GLY A 6 -7.67 11.28 0.95
CA GLY A 6 -6.74 12.12 0.17
C GLY A 6 -5.85 11.29 -0.75
N VAL A 7 -5.29 10.20 -0.24
CA VAL A 7 -4.46 9.27 -1.03
C VAL A 7 -5.24 8.66 -2.20
N LEU A 8 -6.45 8.16 -1.93
CA LEU A 8 -7.22 7.45 -2.93
C LEU A 8 -7.85 8.39 -3.96
N PHE A 9 -8.47 9.50 -3.54
CA PHE A 9 -9.12 10.46 -4.44
C PHE A 9 -8.14 11.22 -5.33
N SER A 10 -6.96 11.57 -4.82
CA SER A 10 -5.95 12.26 -5.61
C SER A 10 -5.25 11.36 -6.64
N GLY A 11 -5.41 10.04 -6.55
CA GLY A 11 -4.75 9.06 -7.42
C GLY A 11 -4.87 9.35 -8.92
N PRO A 12 -6.08 9.52 -9.49
CA PRO A 12 -6.24 9.83 -10.92
C PRO A 12 -5.63 11.18 -11.29
N VAL A 13 -5.78 12.21 -10.45
CA VAL A 13 -5.27 13.57 -10.71
C VAL A 13 -3.74 13.58 -10.68
N ALA A 14 -3.14 12.93 -9.69
CA ALA A 14 -1.71 12.68 -9.61
C ALA A 14 -1.24 11.91 -10.85
N GLY A 15 -2.00 10.91 -11.27
CA GLY A 15 -1.71 10.11 -12.45
C GLY A 15 -1.67 10.93 -13.75
N VAL A 16 -2.69 11.77 -13.99
CA VAL A 16 -2.72 12.66 -15.16
C VAL A 16 -1.56 13.65 -15.13
N THR A 17 -1.26 14.22 -13.96
CA THR A 17 -0.12 15.14 -13.78
C THR A 17 1.19 14.45 -14.18
N VAL A 18 1.47 13.29 -13.61
CA VAL A 18 2.70 12.53 -13.90
C VAL A 18 2.77 12.09 -15.37
N ASP A 19 1.64 11.65 -15.94
CA ASP A 19 1.61 11.13 -17.31
C ASP A 19 1.73 12.22 -18.39
N LYS A 20 1.18 13.42 -18.15
CA LYS A 20 1.17 14.52 -19.15
C LYS A 20 2.25 15.59 -18.95
N THR A 21 2.56 15.92 -17.70
CA THR A 21 3.42 17.08 -17.37
C THR A 21 4.81 16.69 -16.88
N GLY A 22 5.08 15.40 -16.72
CA GLY A 22 6.35 14.87 -16.23
C GLY A 22 6.38 14.64 -14.72
N TYR A 23 7.54 14.19 -14.22
CA TYR A 23 7.75 13.85 -12.81
C TYR A 23 7.98 15.09 -11.93
N SER A 24 8.61 16.14 -12.48
CA SER A 24 9.05 17.30 -11.70
C SER A 24 7.89 18.05 -11.03
N LEU A 25 6.81 18.30 -11.77
CA LEU A 25 5.65 19.01 -11.22
C LEU A 25 4.99 18.22 -10.09
N ALA A 26 4.91 16.90 -10.21
CA ALA A 26 4.32 16.04 -9.19
C ALA A 26 5.14 16.03 -7.89
N ILE A 27 6.47 16.00 -8.00
CA ILE A 27 7.34 16.04 -6.82
C ILE A 27 7.27 17.38 -6.11
N VAL A 28 7.35 18.49 -6.86
CA VAL A 28 7.30 19.84 -6.27
C VAL A 28 5.95 20.08 -5.60
N SER A 29 4.84 19.84 -6.31
CA SER A 29 3.49 20.02 -5.77
C SER A 29 3.23 19.11 -4.57
N GLY A 30 3.63 17.84 -4.64
CA GLY A 30 3.45 16.89 -3.54
C GLY A 30 4.27 17.25 -2.29
N SER A 31 5.52 17.69 -2.48
CA SER A 31 6.41 18.08 -1.38
C SER A 31 5.93 19.36 -0.68
N LEU A 32 5.49 20.35 -1.46
CA LEU A 32 4.88 21.57 -0.91
C LEU A 32 3.58 21.26 -0.17
N ALA A 33 2.74 20.36 -0.68
CA ALA A 33 1.50 19.96 -0.01
C ALA A 33 1.75 19.25 1.33
N ILE A 34 2.75 18.36 1.40
CA ILE A 34 3.13 17.69 2.65
C ILE A 34 3.75 18.68 3.64
N GLY A 35 4.73 19.48 3.21
CA GLY A 35 5.43 20.44 4.06
C GLY A 35 4.46 21.49 4.62
N SER A 36 3.65 22.12 3.76
CA SER A 36 2.63 23.08 4.21
C SER A 36 1.57 22.43 5.09
N GLY A 37 1.14 21.20 4.77
CA GLY A 37 0.16 20.45 5.57
C GLY A 37 0.62 20.23 7.01
N TYR A 38 1.85 19.73 7.23
CA TYR A 38 2.40 19.53 8.57
C TYR A 38 2.73 20.84 9.28
N TYR A 39 3.22 21.85 8.56
CA TYR A 39 3.49 23.17 9.12
C TYR A 39 2.21 23.84 9.65
N LEU A 40 1.14 23.83 8.86
CA LEU A 40 -0.15 24.36 9.28
C LEU A 40 -0.76 23.54 10.41
N PHE A 41 -0.54 22.23 10.43
CA PHE A 41 -1.00 21.38 11.53
C PHE A 41 -0.28 21.70 12.84
N ARG A 42 1.04 21.96 12.78
CA ARG A 42 1.79 22.47 13.93
C ARG A 42 1.21 23.79 14.42
N LYS A 43 0.97 24.75 13.53
CA LYS A 43 0.41 26.06 13.89
C LYS A 43 -0.97 25.93 14.55
N GLN A 44 -1.83 25.06 14.00
CA GLN A 44 -3.13 24.75 14.60
C GLN A 44 -2.99 24.22 16.04
N PHE A 45 -2.00 23.37 16.26
CA PHE A 45 -1.74 22.77 17.57
C PHE A 45 -1.21 23.81 18.58
N GLU A 46 -0.28 24.68 18.17
CA GLU A 46 0.26 25.76 19.01
C GLU A 46 -0.79 26.81 19.37
N GLU A 47 -1.67 27.17 18.44
CA GLU A 47 -2.76 28.15 18.66
C GLU A 47 -3.98 27.54 19.37
N ALA A 48 -3.93 26.25 19.72
CA ALA A 48 -5.04 25.49 20.33
C ALA A 48 -6.38 25.63 19.56
N TYR A 49 -6.32 25.76 18.23
CA TYR A 49 -7.50 25.96 17.39
C TYR A 49 -8.28 24.65 17.18
N SER A 50 -9.43 24.54 17.83
CA SER A 50 -10.22 23.31 17.95
C SER A 50 -11.20 23.07 16.79
N SER A 51 -10.70 23.09 15.53
CA SER A 51 -11.51 22.79 14.34
C SER A 51 -11.19 21.44 13.72
N VAL A 52 -12.09 20.47 13.91
CA VAL A 52 -12.01 19.13 13.31
C VAL A 52 -12.01 19.19 11.77
N PRO A 53 -12.88 19.96 11.10
CA PRO A 53 -12.87 20.04 9.62
C PRO A 53 -11.54 20.56 9.06
N TYR A 54 -10.91 21.51 9.75
CA TYR A 54 -9.62 22.05 9.33
C TYR A 54 -8.49 21.01 9.43
N THR A 55 -8.38 20.31 10.56
CA THR A 55 -7.43 19.19 10.71
C THR A 55 -7.65 18.12 9.65
N CYS A 56 -8.92 17.84 9.36
CA CYS A 56 -9.31 16.88 8.34
C CYS A 56 -8.86 17.29 6.93
N PHE A 57 -9.01 18.58 6.57
CA PHE A 57 -8.50 19.15 5.32
C PHE A 57 -6.97 19.08 5.25
N LEU A 58 -6.25 19.41 6.32
CA LEU A 58 -4.79 19.33 6.35
C LEU A 58 -4.30 17.89 6.14
N LEU A 59 -4.91 16.91 6.82
CA LEU A 59 -4.60 15.49 6.62
C LEU A 59 -4.90 15.02 5.20
N PHE A 60 -5.98 15.52 4.58
CA PHE A 60 -6.29 15.26 3.18
C PHE A 60 -5.21 15.81 2.24
N CYS A 61 -4.71 17.03 2.49
CA CYS A 61 -3.62 17.64 1.72
C CYS A 61 -2.31 16.84 1.83
N VAL A 62 -1.93 16.42 3.05
CA VAL A 62 -0.76 15.55 3.28
C VAL A 62 -0.91 14.22 2.54
N GLY A 63 -2.08 13.58 2.64
CA GLY A 63 -2.39 12.34 1.93
C GLY A 63 -2.31 12.51 0.40
N SER A 64 -2.85 13.61 -0.11
CA SER A 64 -2.80 13.94 -1.54
C SER A 64 -1.36 14.13 -2.00
N GLY A 65 -0.56 14.93 -1.29
CA GLY A 65 0.84 15.17 -1.64
C GLY A 65 1.68 13.88 -1.68
N SER A 66 1.43 12.95 -0.74
CA SER A 66 2.10 11.64 -0.74
C SER A 66 1.81 10.80 -1.99
N THR A 67 0.62 10.96 -2.57
CA THR A 67 0.19 10.22 -3.77
C THR A 67 0.87 10.75 -5.03
N PHE A 68 1.03 12.07 -5.14
CA PHE A 68 1.78 12.68 -6.25
C PHE A 68 3.23 12.20 -6.26
N ILE A 69 3.90 12.23 -5.12
CA ILE A 69 5.28 11.74 -5.00
C ILE A 69 5.35 10.23 -5.30
N ASN A 70 4.46 9.43 -4.72
CA ASN A 70 4.46 7.98 -4.93
C ASN A 70 4.21 7.61 -6.40
N ALA A 71 3.25 8.25 -7.07
CA ALA A 71 2.98 8.01 -8.49
C ALA A 71 4.19 8.36 -9.38
N ALA A 72 4.84 9.49 -9.11
CA ALA A 72 6.05 9.91 -9.83
C ALA A 72 7.20 8.91 -9.63
N CYS A 73 7.47 8.50 -8.39
CA CYS A 73 8.54 7.56 -8.07
C CYS A 73 8.30 6.19 -8.71
N ILE A 74 7.10 5.62 -8.61
CA ILE A 74 6.79 4.32 -9.20
C ILE A 74 6.99 4.36 -10.71
N LYS A 75 6.40 5.34 -11.41
CA LYS A 75 6.54 5.44 -12.88
C LYS A 75 7.99 5.67 -13.29
N CYS A 76 8.72 6.56 -12.59
CA CYS A 76 10.13 6.79 -12.85
C CYS A 76 10.95 5.49 -12.76
N CYS A 77 10.80 4.72 -11.67
CA CYS A 77 11.51 3.46 -11.49
C CYS A 77 11.18 2.43 -12.59
N MET A 78 9.90 2.32 -13.00
CA MET A 78 9.49 1.40 -14.08
C MET A 78 10.11 1.75 -15.44
N VAL A 79 10.20 3.05 -15.74
CA VAL A 79 10.74 3.55 -17.02
C VAL A 79 12.27 3.47 -17.03
N THR A 80 12.92 3.79 -15.91
CA THR A 80 14.40 3.77 -15.80
C THR A 80 14.96 2.35 -15.82
N PHE A 81 14.29 1.39 -15.17
CA PHE A 81 14.79 0.01 -15.01
C PHE A 81 13.86 -1.02 -15.67
N PRO A 82 13.83 -1.11 -17.01
CA PRO A 82 12.85 -1.93 -17.73
C PRO A 82 13.08 -3.44 -17.62
N SER A 83 14.29 -3.90 -17.28
CA SER A 83 14.64 -5.32 -17.12
C SER A 83 14.26 -5.88 -15.75
N ILE A 84 14.28 -5.04 -14.72
CA ILE A 84 14.02 -5.39 -13.30
C ILE A 84 12.90 -4.52 -12.73
N ARG A 85 11.83 -4.33 -13.51
CA ARG A 85 10.72 -3.41 -13.15
C ARG A 85 10.12 -3.77 -11.80
N GLY A 86 10.02 -5.06 -11.48
CA GLY A 86 9.44 -5.53 -10.22
C GLY A 86 10.26 -5.10 -9.02
N LEU A 87 11.55 -5.44 -9.00
CA LEU A 87 12.41 -5.08 -7.89
C LEU A 87 12.61 -3.57 -7.78
N ALA A 88 12.85 -2.87 -8.90
CA ALA A 88 13.09 -1.43 -8.93
C ALA A 88 11.92 -0.60 -8.39
N THR A 89 10.67 -1.05 -8.58
CA THR A 89 9.49 -0.40 -8.01
C THR A 89 9.21 -0.84 -6.57
N SER A 90 9.41 -2.13 -6.27
CA SER A 90 9.09 -2.69 -4.96
C SER A 90 9.92 -2.09 -3.82
N LEU A 91 11.20 -1.78 -4.07
CA LEU A 91 12.10 -1.30 -3.04
C LEU A 91 11.69 0.09 -2.49
N PRO A 92 11.46 1.13 -3.34
CA PRO A 92 10.92 2.41 -2.86
C PRO A 92 9.56 2.25 -2.16
N VAL A 93 8.66 1.44 -2.70
CA VAL A 93 7.33 1.21 -2.11
C VAL A 93 7.45 0.49 -0.76
N ALA A 94 8.40 -0.43 -0.60
CA ALA A 94 8.68 -1.10 0.67
C ALA A 94 9.22 -0.12 1.72
N MET A 95 10.18 0.74 1.35
CA MET A 95 10.73 1.78 2.24
C MET A 95 9.68 2.80 2.66
N TYR A 96 8.76 3.18 1.75
CA TYR A 96 7.60 3.99 2.10
C TYR A 96 6.76 3.36 3.22
N GLY A 97 6.61 2.03 3.22
CA GLY A 97 5.86 1.30 4.25
C GLY A 97 6.53 1.25 5.63
N ILE A 98 7.86 1.19 5.69
CA ILE A 98 8.61 1.19 6.98
C ILE A 98 8.81 2.60 7.54
N SER A 99 8.75 3.64 6.70
CA SER A 99 9.04 5.03 7.09
C SER A 99 8.33 5.48 8.37
N ALA A 100 7.07 5.09 8.58
CA ALA A 100 6.30 5.41 9.78
C ALA A 100 6.94 4.87 11.07
N MET A 101 7.52 3.67 11.04
CA MET A 101 8.24 3.10 12.19
C MET A 101 9.51 3.91 12.50
N CYS A 102 10.26 4.30 11.47
CA CYS A 102 11.45 5.13 11.64
C CYS A 102 11.10 6.50 12.24
N TYR A 103 10.07 7.17 11.70
CA TYR A 103 9.59 8.44 12.24
C TYR A 103 9.06 8.30 13.68
N SER A 104 8.38 7.20 14.01
CA SER A 104 7.89 6.93 15.36
C SER A 104 9.03 6.71 16.36
N ALA A 105 10.09 6.01 15.96
CA ALA A 105 11.29 5.81 16.79
C ALA A 105 12.05 7.12 17.05
N VAL A 106 12.12 8.01 16.05
CA VAL A 106 12.67 9.36 16.23
C VAL A 106 11.77 10.19 17.15
N GLY A 107 10.46 10.14 16.94
CA GLY A 107 9.48 10.85 17.78
C GLY A 107 9.58 10.45 19.25
N SER A 108 9.64 9.15 19.55
CA SER A 108 9.73 8.67 20.92
C SER A 108 11.06 9.01 21.61
N ARG A 109 12.17 9.06 20.87
CA ARG A 109 13.49 9.31 21.44
C ARG A 109 13.83 10.80 21.61
N PHE A 110 13.42 11.63 20.65
CA PHE A 110 13.83 13.04 20.57
C PHE A 110 12.71 14.03 20.92
N TYR A 111 11.44 13.62 20.82
CA TYR A 111 10.29 14.49 21.09
C TYR A 111 9.30 13.86 22.10
N PRO A 112 9.75 13.42 23.29
CA PRO A 112 8.86 12.84 24.28
C PRO A 112 7.90 13.91 24.83
N GLY A 113 6.60 13.75 24.56
CA GLY A 113 5.56 14.67 25.03
C GLY A 113 5.46 16.00 24.25
N ASP A 114 6.39 16.28 23.32
CA ASP A 114 6.37 17.48 22.48
C ASP A 114 5.79 17.19 21.09
N THR A 115 4.46 17.29 20.98
CA THR A 115 3.75 17.04 19.71
C THR A 115 4.03 18.14 18.68
N ALA A 116 4.16 19.40 19.11
CA ALA A 116 4.39 20.53 18.22
C ALA A 116 5.78 20.45 17.56
N GLY A 117 6.81 20.13 18.35
CA GLY A 117 8.16 19.89 17.86
C GLY A 117 8.21 18.72 16.87
N PHE A 118 7.51 17.62 17.16
CA PHE A 118 7.43 16.48 16.24
C PHE A 118 6.75 16.82 14.90
N LEU A 119 5.65 17.59 14.92
CA LEU A 119 5.00 18.07 13.69
C LEU A 119 5.92 18.98 12.87
N GLY A 120 6.68 19.86 13.55
CA GLY A 120 7.69 20.71 12.92
C GLY A 120 8.83 19.90 12.28
N PHE A 121 9.26 18.82 12.93
CA PHE A 121 10.22 17.87 12.39
C PHE A 121 9.69 17.20 11.12
N LEU A 122 8.45 16.68 11.12
CA LEU A 122 7.83 16.06 9.94
C LEU A 122 7.75 17.02 8.74
N SER A 123 7.37 18.27 8.98
CA SER A 123 7.35 19.31 7.94
C SER A 123 8.75 19.52 7.36
N THR A 124 9.73 19.74 8.23
CA THR A 124 11.10 20.11 7.81
C THR A 124 11.82 18.94 7.13
N SER A 125 11.71 17.74 7.69
CA SER A 125 12.36 16.54 7.13
C SER A 125 11.81 16.21 5.74
N SER A 126 10.49 16.35 5.52
CA SER A 126 9.88 16.08 4.21
C SER A 126 10.39 17.03 3.12
N LEU A 127 10.57 18.32 3.43
CA LEU A 127 11.11 19.30 2.50
C LEU A 127 12.61 19.10 2.25
N ILE A 128 13.39 18.74 3.28
CA ILE A 128 14.82 18.42 3.13
C ILE A 128 14.99 17.20 2.21
N VAL A 129 14.22 16.13 2.43
CA VAL A 129 14.27 14.93 1.57
C VAL A 129 13.87 15.28 0.13
N ALA A 130 12.86 16.11 -0.06
CA ALA A 130 12.47 16.59 -1.39
C ALA A 130 13.57 17.41 -2.07
N ALA A 131 14.26 18.28 -1.32
CA ALA A 131 15.37 19.08 -1.86
C ALA A 131 16.60 18.24 -2.23
N LEU A 132 16.90 17.20 -1.45
CA LEU A 132 18.04 16.32 -1.70
C LEU A 132 17.77 15.30 -2.82
N CYS A 133 16.59 14.67 -2.83
CA CYS A 133 16.27 13.59 -3.76
C CYS A 133 15.52 14.07 -5.01
N GLY A 134 14.75 15.16 -4.92
CA GLY A 134 13.95 15.71 -6.01
C GLY A 134 14.75 16.01 -7.29
N PRO A 135 15.94 16.64 -7.21
CA PRO A 135 16.75 16.93 -8.39
C PRO A 135 17.08 15.70 -9.23
N MET A 136 17.36 14.56 -8.60
CA MET A 136 17.67 13.31 -9.31
C MET A 136 16.51 12.83 -10.17
N ILE A 137 15.28 12.94 -9.66
CA ILE A 137 14.09 12.52 -10.41
C ILE A 137 13.74 13.55 -11.49
N CYS A 138 13.96 14.84 -11.23
CA CYS A 138 13.83 15.89 -12.25
C CYS A 138 14.82 15.70 -13.42
N LEU A 139 16.03 15.19 -13.15
CA LEU A 139 16.99 14.85 -14.20
C LEU A 139 16.49 13.69 -15.07
N CYS A 140 15.84 12.69 -14.48
CA CYS A 140 15.19 11.60 -15.23
C CYS A 140 14.09 12.15 -16.17
N ASP A 141 13.31 13.13 -15.70
CA ASP A 141 12.28 13.81 -16.50
C ASP A 141 12.88 14.51 -17.72
N ARG A 142 13.96 15.28 -17.50
CA ARG A 142 14.68 15.98 -18.57
C ARG A 142 15.28 15.02 -19.59
N SER A 143 15.86 13.91 -19.14
CA SER A 143 16.40 12.87 -20.02
C SER A 143 15.31 12.24 -20.89
N SER A 144 14.15 11.91 -20.31
CA SER A 144 13.02 11.35 -21.04
C SER A 144 12.48 12.30 -22.11
N HIS A 145 12.35 13.60 -21.80
CA HIS A 145 11.93 14.62 -22.77
C HIS A 145 12.93 14.83 -23.90
N ILE A 146 14.24 14.75 -23.63
CA ILE A 146 15.28 14.86 -24.67
C ILE A 146 15.20 13.68 -25.64
N HIS A 147 15.07 12.45 -25.14
CA HIS A 147 14.95 11.27 -26.00
C HIS A 147 13.70 11.30 -26.89
N HIS A 148 12.57 11.80 -26.38
CA HIS A 148 11.35 11.95 -27.18
C HIS A 148 11.46 13.07 -28.24
N ARG A 149 12.28 14.11 -28.00
CA ARG A 149 12.49 15.22 -28.96
C ARG A 149 13.49 14.87 -30.07
N ILE A 150 14.45 13.98 -29.81
CA ILE A 150 15.50 13.63 -30.78
C ILE A 150 15.01 12.63 -31.85
N GLY A 151 13.78 12.09 -31.73
CA GLY A 151 13.16 11.29 -32.79
C GLY A 151 13.89 9.97 -33.11
N THR A 152 14.75 9.48 -32.22
CA THR A 152 15.37 8.17 -32.39
C THR A 152 14.40 7.09 -31.93
N ASP A 153 13.49 6.69 -32.82
CA ASP A 153 12.73 5.43 -32.74
C ASP A 153 13.67 4.23 -33.00
N THR A 154 14.74 4.14 -32.22
CA THR A 154 15.50 2.90 -32.08
C THR A 154 15.30 2.42 -30.64
N PRO A 155 14.68 1.24 -30.42
CA PRO A 155 14.57 0.66 -29.09
C PRO A 155 15.93 0.08 -28.71
N ARG A 156 16.89 0.95 -28.45
CA ARG A 156 18.07 0.56 -27.69
C ARG A 156 17.62 0.58 -26.24
N ALA A 157 17.42 -0.62 -25.69
CA ALA A 157 17.28 -0.82 -24.26
C ALA A 157 18.22 0.15 -23.55
N SER A 158 17.67 1.02 -22.70
CA SER A 158 18.44 1.90 -21.84
C SER A 158 19.60 1.08 -21.31
N ALA A 159 20.83 1.47 -21.67
CA ALA A 159 22.01 0.83 -21.12
C ALA A 159 21.79 0.81 -19.61
N SER A 160 21.70 -0.40 -19.06
CA SER A 160 21.93 -0.60 -17.64
C SER A 160 23.15 0.23 -17.29
N ILE A 161 23.09 0.94 -16.18
CA ILE A 161 24.29 1.45 -15.52
C ILE A 161 25.04 0.18 -15.07
N GLU A 162 25.72 -0.48 -16.00
CA GLU A 162 26.78 -1.41 -15.68
C GLU A 162 27.86 -0.55 -15.04
N LEU A 163 28.10 -0.84 -13.77
CA LEU A 163 29.25 -0.39 -13.05
C LEU A 163 30.47 -0.80 -13.88
N THR A 164 31.11 0.17 -14.55
CA THR A 164 32.37 -0.03 -15.25
C THR A 164 33.41 -0.47 -14.23
N ASN A 165 33.65 -1.77 -14.15
CA ASN A 165 34.80 -2.31 -13.44
C ASN A 165 36.07 -1.71 -14.08
N PHE A 166 36.81 -0.93 -13.30
CA PHE A 166 38.20 -0.63 -13.59
C PHE A 166 39.00 -1.94 -13.45
N GLY A 167 39.33 -2.55 -14.58
CA GLY A 167 40.13 -3.78 -14.62
C GLY A 167 40.40 -4.21 -16.05
N SER A 168 41.59 -3.87 -16.54
CA SER A 168 42.14 -4.29 -17.83
C SER A 168 42.14 -5.81 -17.99
N GLY A 169 41.71 -6.32 -19.16
CA GLY A 169 41.81 -7.75 -19.49
C GLY A 169 40.91 -8.16 -20.64
N THR A 170 41.51 -8.33 -21.81
CA THR A 170 40.94 -8.82 -23.07
C THR A 170 40.20 -10.16 -22.89
N VAL A 171 38.89 -10.21 -23.17
CA VAL A 171 38.16 -11.47 -23.38
C VAL A 171 37.26 -11.34 -24.60
N THR A 172 37.40 -12.31 -25.49
CA THR A 172 36.74 -12.51 -26.78
C THR A 172 35.20 -12.54 -26.70
N PRO A 173 34.48 -12.16 -27.77
CA PRO A 173 33.03 -12.10 -27.76
C PRO A 173 32.45 -13.53 -27.73
N VAL A 174 31.76 -13.86 -26.63
CA VAL A 174 30.91 -15.05 -26.58
C VAL A 174 29.72 -14.81 -27.51
N ARG A 175 29.66 -15.65 -28.55
CA ARG A 175 28.58 -15.76 -29.53
C ARG A 175 27.23 -15.88 -28.80
N GLN A 176 26.33 -14.92 -29.03
CA GLN A 176 24.95 -14.92 -28.56
C GLN A 176 24.27 -16.26 -28.90
N ALA A 177 23.98 -17.04 -27.86
CA ALA A 177 23.04 -18.15 -27.95
C ALA A 177 21.64 -17.61 -27.63
N GLY A 178 20.78 -17.61 -28.67
CA GLY A 178 19.34 -17.59 -28.53
C GLY A 178 18.72 -16.30 -27.99
N ASN A 179 18.12 -15.52 -28.89
CA ASN A 179 17.11 -14.53 -28.50
C ASN A 179 16.12 -15.16 -27.51
N PRO A 180 15.82 -14.53 -26.35
CA PRO A 180 14.67 -14.94 -25.56
C PRO A 180 13.44 -14.82 -26.46
N MET A 181 12.66 -15.90 -26.50
CA MET A 181 11.47 -16.01 -27.33
C MET A 181 10.57 -14.79 -27.07
N PRO A 182 10.24 -13.98 -28.10
CA PRO A 182 9.31 -12.87 -27.92
C PRO A 182 7.99 -13.44 -27.42
N ILE A 183 7.35 -12.81 -26.43
CA ILE A 183 5.95 -13.06 -26.13
C ILE A 183 5.18 -12.84 -27.43
N ALA A 184 4.78 -13.94 -28.08
CA ALA A 184 4.00 -13.91 -29.29
C ALA A 184 2.59 -13.41 -28.96
N GLY A 185 2.42 -12.08 -28.93
CA GLY A 185 1.15 -11.47 -28.54
C GLY A 185 1.03 -9.97 -28.78
N PHE A 186 2.07 -9.16 -28.57
CA PHE A 186 2.00 -7.73 -28.85
C PHE A 186 2.85 -7.37 -30.07
N LYS A 187 2.16 -7.16 -31.19
CA LYS A 187 2.72 -6.43 -32.33
C LYS A 187 2.90 -4.97 -31.87
N ASN A 188 4.13 -4.47 -31.90
CA ASN A 188 4.36 -3.19 -32.56
C ASN A 188 4.51 -3.54 -34.04
N PRO A 189 3.68 -2.95 -34.91
CA PRO A 189 4.27 -1.90 -35.72
C PRO A 189 3.33 -0.69 -35.88
N ASP A 190 3.99 0.45 -36.00
CA ASP A 190 3.54 1.72 -36.54
C ASP A 190 2.85 2.68 -35.58
N HIS A 191 3.56 3.79 -35.40
CA HIS A 191 3.14 5.06 -34.83
C HIS A 191 1.80 5.49 -35.45
N ASP A 192 0.69 5.23 -34.76
CA ASP A 192 -0.57 5.94 -34.97
C ASP A 192 -1.32 6.11 -33.64
N ILE A 193 -1.06 7.27 -33.03
CA ILE A 193 -2.04 8.19 -32.45
C ILE A 193 -3.32 7.51 -31.89
N THR A 194 -3.41 7.46 -30.56
CA THR A 194 -4.67 7.75 -29.85
C THR A 194 -5.87 6.87 -30.18
N ALA A 195 -5.72 5.55 -30.14
CA ALA A 195 -6.85 4.66 -29.90
C ALA A 195 -6.70 3.98 -28.53
N SER A 196 -6.65 4.80 -27.47
CA SER A 196 -6.96 4.34 -26.12
C SER A 196 -8.36 3.71 -26.18
N ARG A 197 -8.45 2.38 -26.33
CA ARG A 197 -9.70 1.69 -26.03
C ARG A 197 -10.08 2.16 -24.63
N PRO A 198 -11.26 2.78 -24.46
CA PRO A 198 -11.59 3.41 -23.19
C PRO A 198 -11.43 2.37 -22.10
N LEU A 199 -10.58 2.67 -21.11
CA LEU A 199 -10.17 1.76 -20.04
C LEU A 199 -11.38 1.03 -19.44
N PHE A 200 -12.47 1.77 -19.24
CA PHE A 200 -13.74 1.30 -18.68
C PHE A 200 -14.53 0.32 -19.56
N LYS A 201 -14.24 0.20 -20.87
CA LYS A 201 -14.85 -0.85 -21.72
C LYS A 201 -14.11 -2.17 -21.61
N GLN A 202 -12.94 -2.19 -20.98
CA GLN A 202 -12.15 -3.41 -20.83
C GLN A 202 -12.59 -4.16 -19.58
N ILE A 203 -12.86 -5.44 -19.75
CA ILE A 203 -13.28 -6.32 -18.67
C ILE A 203 -12.12 -6.72 -17.76
N GLU A 204 -10.90 -6.66 -18.27
CA GLU A 204 -9.66 -6.80 -17.51
C GLU A 204 -9.55 -5.71 -16.44
N PHE A 205 -9.99 -4.49 -16.76
CA PHE A 205 -10.04 -3.38 -15.82
C PHE A 205 -10.99 -3.67 -14.67
N TRP A 206 -12.24 -4.03 -14.97
CA TRP A 206 -13.23 -4.32 -13.93
C TRP A 206 -12.86 -5.54 -13.08
N ALA A 207 -12.25 -6.57 -13.67
CA ALA A 207 -11.77 -7.72 -12.93
C ALA A 207 -10.65 -7.34 -11.94
N LEU A 208 -9.60 -6.64 -12.41
CA LEU A 208 -8.50 -6.22 -11.56
C LEU A 208 -8.91 -5.19 -10.51
N ALA A 209 -9.77 -4.23 -10.88
CA ALA A 209 -10.33 -3.25 -9.95
C ALA A 209 -11.15 -3.94 -8.86
N THR A 210 -11.96 -4.95 -9.19
CA THR A 210 -12.76 -5.71 -8.21
C THR A 210 -11.87 -6.54 -7.29
N ILE A 211 -10.88 -7.26 -7.84
CA ILE A 211 -9.91 -8.04 -7.06
C ILE A 211 -9.16 -7.13 -6.08
N LEU A 212 -8.62 -6.01 -6.57
CA LEU A 212 -7.95 -5.03 -5.73
C LEU A 212 -8.89 -4.50 -4.65
N SER A 213 -10.09 -4.08 -5.04
CA SER A 213 -11.09 -3.48 -4.16
C SER A 213 -11.47 -4.38 -2.99
N VAL A 214 -11.73 -5.66 -3.25
CA VAL A 214 -12.09 -6.62 -2.20
C VAL A 214 -10.90 -6.94 -1.31
N ILE A 215 -9.76 -7.34 -1.89
CA ILE A 215 -8.61 -7.81 -1.11
C ILE A 215 -7.97 -6.64 -0.33
N ALA A 216 -7.78 -5.48 -0.96
CA ALA A 216 -7.28 -4.30 -0.28
C ALA A 216 -8.26 -3.75 0.75
N GLY A 217 -9.57 -3.79 0.46
CA GLY A 217 -10.61 -3.37 1.40
C GLY A 217 -10.61 -4.21 2.68
N ILE A 218 -10.44 -5.54 2.57
CA ILE A 218 -10.29 -6.43 3.71
C ILE A 218 -9.02 -6.09 4.50
N GLY A 219 -7.89 -5.88 3.82
CA GLY A 219 -6.64 -5.51 4.48
C GLY A 219 -6.74 -4.17 5.22
N GLN A 220 -7.34 -3.16 4.60
CA GLN A 220 -7.58 -1.85 5.21
C GLN A 220 -8.53 -1.92 6.40
N MET A 221 -9.62 -2.69 6.30
CA MET A 221 -10.53 -2.93 7.41
C MET A 221 -9.78 -3.49 8.62
N TYR A 222 -8.90 -4.48 8.43
CA TYR A 222 -8.09 -5.03 9.51
C TYR A 222 -7.12 -3.99 10.10
N VAL A 223 -6.42 -3.22 9.26
CA VAL A 223 -5.49 -2.18 9.71
C VAL A 223 -6.18 -1.15 10.61
N TYR A 224 -7.42 -0.76 10.27
CA TYR A 224 -8.19 0.18 11.09
C TYR A 224 -8.81 -0.44 12.34
N SER A 225 -9.02 -1.75 12.34
CA SER A 225 -9.75 -2.45 13.39
C SER A 225 -8.87 -3.26 14.37
N VAL A 226 -7.59 -3.50 14.03
CA VAL A 226 -6.68 -4.33 14.85
C VAL A 226 -6.56 -3.82 16.29
N GLY A 227 -6.67 -2.51 16.50
CA GLY A 227 -6.68 -1.93 17.84
C GLY A 227 -7.85 -2.42 18.68
N TYR A 228 -9.05 -2.48 18.10
CA TYR A 228 -10.27 -2.98 18.75
C TYR A 228 -10.23 -4.49 18.96
N VAL A 229 -9.63 -5.24 18.03
CA VAL A 229 -9.38 -6.68 18.17
C VAL A 229 -8.48 -6.96 19.39
N VAL A 230 -7.41 -6.19 19.56
CA VAL A 230 -6.55 -6.29 20.76
C VAL A 230 -7.35 -5.91 22.01
N THR A 231 -8.07 -4.78 21.98
CA THR A 231 -8.86 -4.32 23.14
C THR A 231 -9.90 -5.35 23.60
N SER A 232 -10.59 -6.05 22.68
CA SER A 232 -11.57 -7.06 23.10
C SER A 232 -10.95 -8.33 23.68
N LEU A 233 -9.74 -8.70 23.25
CA LEU A 233 -8.99 -9.81 23.86
C LEU A 233 -8.47 -9.47 25.26
N PHE A 234 -8.20 -8.19 25.53
CA PHE A 234 -7.91 -7.66 26.85
C PHE A 234 -9.17 -7.22 27.61
N GLY A 235 -10.37 -7.57 27.12
CA GLY A 235 -11.66 -7.12 27.66
C GLY A 235 -12.16 -7.88 28.90
N ASP A 236 -11.40 -8.85 29.41
CA ASP A 236 -11.79 -9.61 30.61
C ASP A 236 -11.89 -8.67 31.81
N SER A 237 -13.09 -8.59 32.39
CA SER A 237 -13.40 -7.70 33.51
C SER A 237 -12.55 -8.00 34.75
N LYS A 238 -12.14 -9.25 34.96
CA LYS A 238 -11.25 -9.61 36.07
C LYS A 238 -9.83 -9.06 35.85
N PHE A 239 -9.33 -9.19 34.63
CA PHE A 239 -8.02 -8.66 34.26
C PHE A 239 -7.97 -7.13 34.37
N ILE A 240 -9.03 -6.46 33.90
CA ILE A 240 -9.16 -4.99 34.00
C ILE A 240 -9.18 -4.56 35.45
N ALA A 241 -10.02 -5.16 36.30
CA ALA A 241 -10.12 -4.79 37.71
C ALA A 241 -8.77 -4.89 38.45
N GLN A 242 -7.97 -5.91 38.12
CA GLN A 242 -6.64 -6.10 38.72
C GLN A 242 -5.59 -5.10 38.20
N HIS A 243 -5.68 -4.68 36.94
CA HIS A 243 -4.68 -3.82 36.28
C HIS A 243 -5.23 -2.44 35.91
N THR A 244 -6.27 -1.95 36.60
CA THR A 244 -7.00 -0.74 36.21
C THR A 244 -6.08 0.48 36.00
N ALA A 245 -5.04 0.64 36.83
CA ALA A 245 -4.07 1.74 36.71
C ALA A 245 -3.14 1.66 35.48
N THR A 246 -2.84 0.46 34.99
CA THR A 246 -1.85 0.21 33.92
C THR A 246 -2.49 -0.28 32.63
N TYR A 247 -3.80 -0.52 32.64
CA TYR A 247 -4.56 -1.11 31.53
C TYR A 247 -4.40 -0.33 30.21
N SER A 248 -4.55 0.99 30.24
CA SER A 248 -4.45 1.85 29.05
C SER A 248 -3.06 1.77 28.40
N ILE A 249 -2.00 1.72 29.22
CA ILE A 249 -0.62 1.61 28.77
C ILE A 249 -0.37 0.23 28.13
N LEU A 250 -0.83 -0.85 28.78
CA LEU A 250 -0.67 -2.22 28.27
C LEU A 250 -1.36 -2.41 26.92
N VAL A 251 -2.61 -1.96 26.81
CA VAL A 251 -3.37 -2.04 25.55
C VAL A 251 -2.67 -1.23 24.47
N GLN A 252 -2.28 0.02 24.75
CA GLN A 252 -1.57 0.87 23.80
C GLN A 252 -0.26 0.25 23.30
N GLN A 253 0.53 -0.36 24.20
CA GLN A 253 1.76 -1.05 23.83
C GLN A 253 1.50 -2.23 22.88
N GLN A 254 0.46 -3.02 23.13
CA GLN A 254 0.11 -4.15 22.27
C GLN A 254 -0.46 -3.70 20.91
N GLN A 255 -1.25 -2.63 20.88
CA GLN A 255 -1.73 -2.05 19.63
C GLN A 255 -0.57 -1.57 18.75
N GLN A 256 0.40 -0.86 19.34
CA GLN A 256 1.61 -0.42 18.63
C GLN A 256 2.45 -1.60 18.13
N LEU A 257 2.59 -2.66 18.93
CA LEU A 257 3.26 -3.89 18.51
C LEU A 257 2.61 -4.49 17.25
N GLN A 258 1.28 -4.60 17.23
CA GLN A 258 0.56 -5.15 16.07
C GLN A 258 0.72 -4.28 14.82
N VAL A 259 0.63 -2.95 14.96
CA VAL A 259 0.87 -2.01 13.85
C VAL A 259 2.30 -2.14 13.31
N GLY A 260 3.29 -2.33 14.20
CA GLY A 260 4.68 -2.62 13.82
C GLY A 260 4.83 -3.93 13.04
N ILE A 261 4.19 -5.01 13.49
CA ILE A 261 4.19 -6.33 12.82
C ILE A 261 3.60 -6.21 11.41
N ILE A 262 2.45 -5.55 11.27
CA ILE A 262 1.80 -5.33 9.95
C ILE A 262 2.74 -4.58 9.01
N SER A 263 3.40 -3.53 9.50
CA SER A 263 4.30 -2.68 8.71
C SER A 263 5.52 -3.47 8.21
N LEU A 264 6.16 -4.24 9.10
CA LEU A 264 7.29 -5.09 8.75
C LEU A 264 6.89 -6.19 7.76
N ALA A 265 5.80 -6.90 8.04
CA ALA A 265 5.30 -7.94 7.16
C ALA A 265 4.91 -7.39 5.78
N SER A 266 4.29 -6.21 5.72
CA SER A 266 3.97 -5.52 4.47
C SER A 266 5.22 -5.11 3.70
N CYS A 267 6.30 -4.71 4.36
CA CYS A 267 7.57 -4.45 3.70
C CYS A 267 8.11 -5.71 3.01
N THR A 268 8.16 -6.82 3.75
CA THR A 268 8.60 -8.12 3.22
C THR A 268 7.70 -8.59 2.07
N GLY A 269 6.38 -8.39 2.17
CA GLY A 269 5.42 -8.67 1.10
C GLY A 269 5.71 -7.86 -0.17
N ARG A 270 6.01 -6.56 -0.02
CA ARG A 270 6.37 -5.68 -1.16
C ARG A 270 7.66 -6.15 -1.84
N ILE A 271 8.74 -6.33 -1.09
CA ILE A 271 10.04 -6.77 -1.63
C ILE A 271 9.92 -8.14 -2.31
N SER A 272 9.28 -9.10 -1.65
CA SER A 272 9.09 -10.44 -2.20
C SER A 272 8.27 -10.43 -3.49
N SER A 273 7.21 -9.62 -3.56
CA SER A 273 6.40 -9.50 -4.78
C SER A 273 7.17 -8.94 -5.98
N GLY A 274 8.05 -7.96 -5.75
CA GLY A 274 8.89 -7.39 -6.81
C GLY A 274 9.89 -8.39 -7.35
N LEU A 275 10.58 -9.10 -6.45
CA LEU A 275 11.53 -10.15 -6.82
C LEU A 275 10.83 -11.30 -7.57
N LEU A 276 9.69 -11.77 -7.07
CA LEU A 276 8.92 -12.84 -7.71
C LEU A 276 8.34 -12.40 -9.06
N ALA A 277 7.92 -11.13 -9.21
CA ALA A 277 7.44 -10.60 -10.48
C ALA A 277 8.52 -10.63 -11.57
N ASP A 278 9.77 -10.32 -11.20
CA ASP A 278 10.88 -10.37 -12.15
C ASP A 278 11.24 -11.82 -12.48
N ILE A 279 11.35 -12.72 -11.49
CA ILE A 279 11.63 -14.15 -11.72
C ILE A 279 10.56 -14.82 -12.59
N PHE A 280 9.27 -14.56 -12.33
CA PHE A 280 8.18 -15.14 -13.11
C PHE A 280 8.24 -14.71 -14.58
N SER A 281 8.60 -13.46 -14.83
CA SER A 281 8.67 -12.91 -16.17
C SER A 281 9.93 -13.33 -16.91
N SER A 282 11.09 -13.36 -16.24
CA SER A 282 12.39 -13.61 -16.87
C SER A 282 12.68 -15.10 -17.02
N THR A 283 12.39 -15.92 -16.01
CA THR A 283 12.78 -17.33 -15.97
C THR A 283 11.63 -18.26 -16.36
N LEU A 284 10.43 -18.03 -15.82
CA LEU A 284 9.28 -18.93 -16.06
C LEU A 284 8.51 -18.58 -17.34
N HIS A 285 8.68 -17.37 -17.89
CA HIS A 285 7.90 -16.83 -19.01
C HIS A 285 6.37 -16.93 -18.80
N TRP A 286 5.93 -16.94 -17.54
CA TRP A 286 4.52 -16.98 -17.17
C TRP A 286 4.00 -15.57 -16.92
N SER A 287 2.68 -15.38 -17.07
CA SER A 287 2.04 -14.10 -16.74
C SER A 287 2.17 -13.81 -15.24
N ARG A 288 2.61 -12.58 -14.90
CA ARG A 288 2.69 -12.11 -13.51
C ARG A 288 1.34 -12.10 -12.79
N THR A 289 0.22 -12.15 -13.52
CA THR A 289 -1.14 -12.22 -12.97
C THR A 289 -1.39 -13.46 -12.09
N TRP A 290 -0.63 -14.54 -12.28
CA TRP A 290 -0.69 -15.72 -11.43
C TRP A 290 -0.20 -15.45 -10.00
N LEU A 291 0.66 -14.44 -9.80
CA LEU A 291 1.14 -14.05 -8.48
C LEU A 291 0.04 -13.46 -7.60
N LEU A 292 -1.13 -13.10 -8.15
CA LEU A 292 -2.28 -12.64 -7.38
C LEU A 292 -2.89 -13.71 -6.46
N PHE A 293 -2.61 -15.00 -6.71
CA PHE A 293 -3.01 -16.07 -5.80
C PHE A 293 -2.32 -15.98 -4.43
N VAL A 294 -1.07 -15.49 -4.39
CA VAL A 294 -0.30 -15.34 -3.14
C VAL A 294 -1.03 -14.45 -2.13
N PRO A 295 -1.35 -13.17 -2.43
CA PRO A 295 -2.06 -12.32 -1.48
C PRO A 295 -3.49 -12.80 -1.23
N GLY A 296 -4.17 -13.41 -2.22
CA GLY A 296 -5.51 -13.96 -2.04
C GLY A 296 -5.56 -15.09 -1.01
N VAL A 297 -4.64 -16.06 -1.10
CA VAL A 297 -4.59 -17.21 -0.17
C VAL A 297 -4.20 -16.74 1.22
N LEU A 298 -3.20 -15.86 1.32
CA LEU A 298 -2.74 -15.33 2.60
C LEU A 298 -3.82 -14.53 3.32
N ILE A 299 -4.53 -13.65 2.61
CA ILE A 299 -5.61 -12.85 3.21
C ILE A 299 -6.80 -13.73 3.58
N PHE A 300 -7.20 -14.69 2.74
CA PHE A 300 -8.23 -15.66 3.09
C PHE A 300 -7.88 -16.43 4.38
N SER A 301 -6.65 -16.93 4.46
CA SER A 301 -6.15 -17.66 5.63
C SER A 301 -6.14 -16.78 6.88
N ALA A 302 -5.72 -15.52 6.73
CA ALA A 302 -5.77 -14.53 7.81
C ALA A 302 -7.19 -14.22 8.27
N GLN A 303 -8.20 -14.21 7.38
CA GLN A 303 -9.59 -14.01 7.81
C GLN A 303 -10.13 -15.19 8.62
N ILE A 304 -9.80 -16.43 8.22
CA ILE A 304 -10.17 -17.64 8.97
C ILE A 304 -9.49 -17.68 10.35
N LEU A 305 -8.21 -17.34 10.41
CA LEU A 305 -7.47 -17.23 11.67
C LEU A 305 -8.06 -16.12 12.54
N GLY A 306 -8.32 -14.94 11.99
CA GLY A 306 -8.92 -13.83 12.73
C GLY A 306 -10.29 -14.17 13.32
N ALA A 307 -11.12 -14.96 12.64
CA ALA A 307 -12.39 -15.46 13.18
C ALA A 307 -12.24 -16.44 14.35
N THR A 308 -11.08 -17.10 14.47
CA THR A 308 -10.84 -18.16 15.46
C THR A 308 -9.88 -17.76 16.57
N VAL A 309 -9.20 -16.62 16.43
CA VAL A 309 -8.22 -16.07 17.37
C VAL A 309 -8.78 -15.97 18.78
N SER A 310 -8.03 -16.53 19.74
CA SER A 310 -8.30 -16.44 21.18
C SER A 310 -7.09 -16.00 21.99
N SER A 311 -5.93 -15.83 21.35
CA SER A 311 -4.67 -15.47 22.00
C SER A 311 -3.96 -14.34 21.26
N LEU A 312 -3.18 -13.55 21.99
CA LEU A 312 -2.45 -12.41 21.44
C LEU A 312 -1.33 -12.83 20.47
N GLN A 313 -0.72 -14.00 20.69
CA GLN A 313 0.26 -14.57 19.76
C GLN A 313 -0.40 -14.90 18.41
N ALA A 314 -1.62 -15.44 18.43
CA ALA A 314 -2.37 -15.73 17.21
C ALA A 314 -2.80 -14.45 16.47
N VAL A 315 -3.05 -13.34 17.19
CA VAL A 315 -3.22 -12.02 16.57
C VAL A 315 -1.95 -11.61 15.82
N GLY A 316 -0.78 -11.79 16.42
CA GLY A 316 0.51 -11.51 15.78
C GLY A 316 0.71 -12.27 14.46
N VAL A 317 0.33 -13.56 14.43
CA VAL A 317 0.36 -14.38 13.21
C VAL A 317 -0.63 -13.85 12.16
N THR A 318 -1.85 -13.52 12.58
CA THR A 318 -2.89 -12.97 11.70
C THR A 318 -2.46 -11.63 11.09
N SER A 319 -1.92 -10.72 11.91
CA SER A 319 -1.32 -9.44 11.51
C SER A 319 -0.17 -9.64 10.52
N SER A 320 0.67 -10.65 10.73
CA SER A 320 1.81 -10.95 9.85
C SER A 320 1.34 -11.43 8.48
N LEU A 321 0.41 -12.40 8.42
CA LEU A 321 -0.13 -12.93 7.17
C LEU A 321 -0.86 -11.85 6.37
N LEU A 322 -1.71 -11.07 7.05
CA LEU A 322 -2.45 -10.00 6.42
C LEU A 322 -1.53 -8.88 5.95
N GLY A 323 -0.57 -8.46 6.77
CA GLY A 323 0.44 -7.46 6.40
C GLY A 323 1.22 -7.89 5.17
N PHE A 324 1.72 -9.13 5.15
CA PHE A 324 2.45 -9.68 3.99
C PHE A 324 1.57 -9.68 2.73
N GLY A 325 0.38 -10.27 2.79
CA GLY A 325 -0.53 -10.34 1.64
C GLY A 325 -0.94 -8.95 1.13
N TYR A 326 -1.22 -8.03 2.05
CA TYR A 326 -1.57 -6.65 1.72
C TYR A 326 -0.41 -5.90 1.04
N GLY A 327 0.81 -6.03 1.57
CA GLY A 327 2.01 -5.46 0.97
C GLY A 327 2.31 -6.03 -0.41
N PHE A 328 2.18 -7.35 -0.56
CA PHE A 328 2.37 -8.06 -1.81
C PHE A 328 1.39 -7.56 -2.88
N LEU A 329 0.10 -7.45 -2.56
CA LEU A 329 -0.95 -6.98 -3.47
C LEU A 329 -0.65 -5.59 -4.04
N TYR A 330 -0.31 -4.65 -3.16
CA TYR A 330 -0.10 -3.25 -3.54
C TYR A 330 1.17 -3.02 -4.36
N CYS A 331 2.09 -3.98 -4.38
CA CYS A 331 3.28 -3.91 -5.21
C CYS A 331 3.12 -4.69 -6.52
N ILE A 332 2.46 -5.87 -6.51
CA ILE A 332 2.29 -6.64 -7.74
C ILE A 332 1.28 -6.04 -8.71
N LEU A 333 0.19 -5.44 -8.21
CA LEU A 333 -0.86 -4.90 -9.07
C LEU A 333 -0.46 -3.71 -9.96
N PRO A 334 0.27 -2.68 -9.49
CA PRO A 334 0.76 -1.65 -10.41
C PRO A 334 1.67 -2.25 -11.49
N ILE A 335 2.49 -3.26 -11.18
CA ILE A 335 3.31 -3.95 -12.19
C ILE A 335 2.41 -4.61 -13.26
N ILE A 336 1.37 -5.34 -12.84
CA ILE A 336 0.40 -5.97 -13.74
C ILE A 336 -0.35 -4.93 -14.60
N VAL A 337 -0.77 -3.81 -14.01
CA VAL A 337 -1.44 -2.71 -14.72
C VAL A 337 -0.52 -2.15 -15.82
N GLY A 338 0.77 -1.95 -15.51
CA GLY A 338 1.76 -1.50 -16.48
C GLY A 338 2.05 -2.51 -17.59
N ASP A 339 1.96 -3.81 -17.31
CA ASP A 339 2.16 -4.86 -18.31
C ASP A 339 0.95 -5.00 -19.26
N ILE A 340 -0.28 -4.82 -18.77
CA ILE A 340 -1.50 -4.96 -19.57
C ILE A 340 -1.76 -3.72 -20.44
N TRP A 341 -1.63 -2.52 -19.87
CA TRP A 341 -2.00 -1.26 -20.53
C TRP A 341 -0.81 -0.40 -20.95
N GLY A 342 0.42 -0.84 -20.70
CA GLY A 342 1.64 -0.10 -21.03
C GLY A 342 1.94 1.05 -20.06
N LEU A 343 3.06 1.74 -20.31
CA LEU A 343 3.61 2.78 -19.42
C LEU A 343 3.22 4.23 -19.78
N THR A 344 2.55 4.45 -20.92
CA THR A 344 2.22 5.81 -21.38
C THR A 344 1.24 6.52 -20.43
N ASN A 345 0.08 5.90 -20.19
CA ASN A 345 -0.95 6.38 -19.25
C ASN A 345 -1.03 5.52 -17.98
N PHE A 346 0.12 4.98 -17.56
CA PHE A 346 0.19 4.03 -16.45
C PHE A 346 -0.30 4.63 -15.13
N SER A 347 0.16 5.84 -14.78
CA SER A 347 -0.14 6.42 -13.47
C SER A 347 -1.62 6.77 -13.36
N PHE A 348 -2.25 7.23 -14.44
CA PHE A 348 -3.70 7.41 -14.48
C PHE A 348 -4.44 6.09 -14.31
N ASN A 349 -4.07 5.04 -15.07
CA ASN A 349 -4.72 3.73 -15.00
C ASN A 349 -4.60 3.10 -13.60
N TRP A 350 -3.43 3.19 -12.96
CA TRP A 350 -3.24 2.72 -11.59
C TRP A 350 -4.04 3.56 -10.59
N GLY A 351 -3.97 4.89 -10.71
CA GLY A 351 -4.68 5.82 -9.85
C GLY A 351 -6.20 5.58 -9.85
N ILE A 352 -6.81 5.45 -11.03
CA ILE A 352 -8.25 5.18 -11.13
C ILE A 352 -8.62 3.79 -10.63
N THR A 353 -7.78 2.76 -10.86
CA THR A 353 -8.01 1.42 -10.31
C THR A 353 -8.02 1.45 -8.78
N ASN A 354 -7.11 2.22 -8.17
CA ASN A 354 -7.01 2.33 -6.71
C ASN A 354 -8.18 3.11 -6.08
N VAL A 355 -8.81 4.05 -6.78
CA VAL A 355 -10.02 4.76 -6.31
C VAL A 355 -11.15 3.79 -5.95
N PHE A 356 -11.31 2.70 -6.71
CA PHE A 356 -12.38 1.73 -6.46
C PHE A 356 -12.26 1.04 -5.08
N THR A 357 -11.09 1.07 -4.45
CA THR A 357 -10.88 0.52 -3.09
C THR A 357 -11.59 1.31 -2.00
N ILE A 358 -11.95 2.58 -2.25
CA ILE A 358 -12.61 3.45 -1.26
C ILE A 358 -13.92 2.84 -0.77
N ILE A 359 -14.77 2.39 -1.71
CA ILE A 359 -16.12 1.93 -1.40
C ILE A 359 -16.09 0.68 -0.50
N PRO A 360 -15.43 -0.44 -0.88
CA PRO A 360 -15.33 -1.60 0.00
C PRO A 360 -14.65 -1.28 1.34
N ASN A 361 -13.61 -0.44 1.36
CA ASN A 361 -12.95 -0.04 2.60
C ASN A 361 -13.95 0.61 3.58
N MET A 362 -14.70 1.61 3.11
CA MET A 362 -15.71 2.29 3.94
C MET A 362 -16.82 1.35 4.40
N VAL A 363 -17.30 0.48 3.52
CA VAL A 363 -18.37 -0.49 3.85
C VAL A 363 -17.89 -1.51 4.88
N LEU A 364 -16.71 -2.11 4.67
CA LEU A 364 -16.17 -3.16 5.54
C LEU A 364 -15.72 -2.61 6.90
N ALA A 365 -15.03 -1.47 6.93
CA ALA A 365 -14.64 -0.82 8.18
C ALA A 365 -15.87 -0.33 8.98
N GLY A 366 -16.87 0.22 8.29
CA GLY A 366 -18.13 0.62 8.93
C GLY A 366 -18.93 -0.59 9.44
N TYR A 367 -18.93 -1.70 8.72
CA TYR A 367 -19.56 -2.94 9.19
C TYR A 367 -18.86 -3.50 10.43
N PHE A 368 -17.51 -3.54 10.43
CA PHE A 368 -16.74 -3.93 11.62
C PHE A 368 -17.13 -3.07 12.82
N GLY A 369 -17.12 -1.75 12.66
CA GLY A 369 -17.45 -0.81 13.75
C GLY A 369 -18.83 -1.06 14.33
N ARG A 370 -19.86 -1.20 13.48
CA ARG A 370 -21.24 -1.49 13.94
C ARG A 370 -21.35 -2.81 14.70
N VAL A 371 -20.67 -3.86 14.21
CA VAL A 371 -20.66 -5.17 14.89
C VAL A 371 -19.92 -5.07 16.22
N TYR A 372 -18.82 -4.34 16.29
CA TYR A 372 -18.08 -4.15 17.54
C TYR A 372 -18.92 -3.37 18.55
N ASP A 373 -19.44 -2.21 18.16
CA ASP A 373 -20.20 -1.30 19.01
C ASP A 373 -21.49 -1.93 19.56
N SER A 374 -22.12 -2.87 18.83
CA SER A 374 -23.31 -3.58 19.33
C SER A 374 -23.03 -4.54 20.49
N HIS A 375 -21.78 -4.93 20.71
CA HIS A 375 -21.37 -5.85 21.79
C HIS A 375 -20.63 -5.15 22.93
N VAL A 376 -20.37 -3.84 22.80
CA VAL A 376 -19.70 -3.06 23.84
C VAL A 376 -20.71 -2.64 24.90
N THR A 377 -20.35 -2.84 26.17
CA THR A 377 -21.18 -2.45 27.31
C THR A 377 -20.40 -1.53 28.26
N LEU A 378 -21.12 -0.62 28.92
CA LEU A 378 -20.54 0.27 29.92
C LEU A 378 -20.32 -0.50 31.22
N LYS A 379 -19.07 -0.58 31.69
CA LYS A 379 -18.71 -1.22 32.95
C LYS A 379 -17.98 -0.24 33.86
N GLU A 380 -18.26 -0.36 35.16
CA GLU A 380 -17.70 0.48 36.21
C GLU A 380 -16.61 -0.29 36.96
N PHE A 381 -15.41 0.30 37.04
CA PHE A 381 -14.26 -0.26 37.75
C PHE A 381 -13.80 0.71 38.83
N SER A 382 -13.60 0.20 40.04
CA SER A 382 -13.13 1.00 41.18
C SER A 382 -11.61 1.03 41.21
N LEU A 383 -11.03 2.23 41.21
CA LEU A 383 -9.60 2.47 41.32
C LEU A 383 -9.31 3.16 42.65
N VAL A 384 -8.36 2.63 43.42
CA VAL A 384 -7.90 3.24 44.67
C VAL A 384 -6.78 4.21 44.31
N VAL A 385 -7.05 5.51 44.39
CA VAL A 385 -6.05 6.57 44.14
C VAL A 385 -5.48 7.01 45.49
N GLY A 386 -4.19 6.78 45.70
CA GLY A 386 -3.47 7.14 46.93
C GLY A 386 -3.04 5.89 47.71
N GLY A 387 -1.73 5.77 47.97
CA GLY A 387 -1.17 4.69 48.77
C GLY A 387 -1.42 4.93 50.27
N GLY A 388 -2.47 4.33 50.81
CA GLY A 388 -2.83 4.35 52.23
C GLY A 388 -4.28 3.88 52.45
N ASP A 389 -4.62 3.48 53.68
CA ASP A 389 -5.96 2.96 54.04
C ASP A 389 -7.10 4.00 53.85
N ASP A 390 -6.78 5.28 53.66
CA ASP A 390 -7.70 6.40 53.36
C ASP A 390 -7.73 6.79 51.86
N GLY A 391 -7.35 5.88 50.95
CA GLY A 391 -7.35 6.14 49.50
C GLY A 391 -8.74 6.45 48.95
N ALA A 392 -8.89 7.57 48.24
CA ALA A 392 -10.13 7.91 47.55
C ALA A 392 -10.43 6.86 46.47
N LYS A 393 -11.63 6.27 46.53
CA LYS A 393 -12.12 5.34 45.50
C LYS A 393 -12.71 6.14 44.35
N GLU A 394 -11.98 6.25 43.25
CA GLU A 394 -12.51 6.79 42.01
C GLU A 394 -13.11 5.67 41.16
N THR A 395 -14.29 5.91 40.58
CA THR A 395 -14.94 4.96 39.68
C THR A 395 -14.67 5.34 38.24
N ILE A 396 -14.05 4.44 37.48
CA ILE A 396 -13.76 4.62 36.06
C ILE A 396 -14.82 3.87 35.25
N LYS A 397 -15.47 4.60 34.36
CA LYS A 397 -16.44 4.06 33.40
C LYS A 397 -15.73 3.72 32.10
N LEU A 398 -15.71 2.44 31.73
CA LEU A 398 -15.06 1.94 30.52
C LEU A 398 -16.09 1.24 29.63
N MET A 399 -16.04 1.57 28.34
CA MET A 399 -16.77 0.85 27.29
C MET A 399 -15.94 -0.37 26.89
N VAL A 400 -16.38 -1.57 27.28
CA VAL A 400 -15.61 -2.81 27.07
C VAL A 400 -16.51 -3.89 26.48
N CYS A 401 -15.95 -4.66 25.53
CA CYS A 401 -16.55 -5.93 25.10
C CYS A 401 -15.82 -7.10 25.78
N ASP A 402 -16.54 -7.88 26.58
CA ASP A 402 -16.01 -9.02 27.35
C ASP A 402 -16.21 -10.37 26.66
N LEU A 403 -16.88 -10.38 25.50
CA LEU A 403 -17.12 -11.58 24.69
C LEU A 403 -15.87 -12.05 23.91
N GLY A 404 -14.71 -11.40 24.12
CA GLY A 404 -13.44 -11.73 23.49
C GLY A 404 -13.49 -11.62 21.98
N ARG A 405 -13.47 -12.77 21.29
CA ARG A 405 -13.51 -12.84 19.83
C ARG A 405 -14.91 -12.62 19.24
N GLU A 406 -15.97 -12.97 19.97
CA GLU A 406 -17.33 -12.85 19.45
C GLU A 406 -17.75 -11.39 19.25
N CYS A 407 -17.04 -10.44 19.87
CA CYS A 407 -17.18 -9.00 19.64
C CYS A 407 -17.03 -8.61 18.17
N TYR A 408 -16.23 -9.35 17.39
CA TYR A 408 -15.90 -9.00 16.00
C TYR A 408 -15.98 -10.18 15.02
N ASN A 409 -16.21 -11.40 15.52
CA ASN A 409 -16.17 -12.65 14.72
C ASN A 409 -17.04 -12.59 13.46
N SER A 410 -18.25 -12.01 13.55
CA SER A 410 -19.16 -11.84 12.42
C SER A 410 -18.57 -11.01 11.27
N ALA A 411 -17.69 -10.04 11.58
CA ALA A 411 -16.99 -9.26 10.58
C ALA A 411 -15.97 -10.11 9.81
N PHE A 412 -15.21 -10.96 10.52
CA PHE A 412 -14.23 -11.86 9.90
C PHE A 412 -14.86 -12.99 9.08
N LYS A 413 -16.04 -13.50 9.49
CA LYS A 413 -16.78 -14.48 8.68
C LYS A 413 -17.21 -13.90 7.33
N LEU A 414 -17.70 -12.66 7.31
CA LEU A 414 -18.08 -11.97 6.07
C LEU A 414 -16.87 -11.73 5.17
N THR A 415 -15.77 -11.22 5.71
CA THR A 415 -14.55 -10.97 4.93
C THR A 415 -13.87 -12.26 4.47
N ALA A 416 -13.99 -13.37 5.20
CA ALA A 416 -13.56 -14.69 4.75
C ALA A 416 -14.33 -15.14 3.49
N LEU A 417 -15.66 -14.94 3.47
CA LEU A 417 -16.47 -15.23 2.28
C LEU A 417 -16.06 -14.34 1.10
N LEU A 418 -15.89 -13.03 1.32
CA LEU A 418 -15.49 -12.10 0.27
C LEU A 418 -14.09 -12.39 -0.29
N SER A 419 -13.13 -12.77 0.56
CA SER A 419 -11.79 -13.17 0.11
C SER A 419 -11.80 -14.48 -0.67
N LEU A 420 -12.68 -15.44 -0.33
CA LEU A 420 -12.90 -16.64 -1.14
C LEU A 420 -13.44 -16.29 -2.53
N VAL A 421 -14.43 -15.39 -2.62
CA VAL A 421 -14.97 -14.92 -3.91
C VAL A 421 -13.87 -14.24 -4.73
N ALA A 422 -13.02 -13.41 -4.10
CA ALA A 422 -11.89 -12.79 -4.77
C ALA A 422 -10.86 -13.82 -5.29
N LEU A 423 -10.59 -14.89 -4.54
CA LEU A 423 -9.74 -16.00 -4.97
C LEU A 423 -10.28 -16.72 -6.20
N LEU A 424 -11.58 -17.01 -6.22
CA LEU A 424 -12.25 -17.61 -7.37
C LEU A 424 -12.19 -16.68 -8.59
N LEU A 425 -12.39 -15.38 -8.38
CA LEU A 425 -12.29 -14.37 -9.42
C LEU A 425 -10.86 -14.26 -10.01
N ILE A 426 -9.83 -14.36 -9.17
CA ILE A 426 -8.42 -14.44 -9.62
C ILE A 426 -8.21 -15.66 -10.52
N GLY A 427 -8.75 -16.81 -10.14
CA GLY A 427 -8.68 -18.02 -10.96
C GLY A 427 -9.38 -17.87 -12.30
N PHE A 428 -10.62 -17.37 -12.30
CA PHE A 428 -11.37 -17.09 -13.52
C PHE A 428 -10.63 -16.12 -14.44
N PHE A 429 -10.10 -15.03 -13.89
CA PHE A 429 -9.34 -14.02 -14.62
C PHE A 429 -8.09 -14.63 -15.31
N ASN A 430 -7.29 -15.40 -14.57
CA ASN A 430 -6.08 -16.04 -15.10
C ASN A 430 -6.40 -17.09 -16.17
N LEU A 431 -7.41 -17.94 -15.94
CA LEU A 431 -7.83 -18.96 -16.91
C LEU A 431 -8.33 -18.32 -18.21
N ARG A 432 -9.11 -17.24 -18.10
CA ARG A 432 -9.60 -16.51 -19.26
C ARG A 432 -8.45 -15.89 -20.05
N GLN A 433 -7.50 -15.22 -19.40
CA GLN A 433 -6.34 -14.66 -20.07
C GLN A 433 -5.52 -15.73 -20.79
N HIS A 434 -5.30 -16.87 -20.14
CA HIS A 434 -4.61 -18.00 -20.74
C HIS A 434 -5.35 -18.56 -21.97
N ALA A 435 -6.67 -18.66 -21.91
CA ALA A 435 -7.50 -19.12 -23.03
C ALA A 435 -7.45 -18.16 -24.23
N VAL A 436 -7.50 -16.83 -23.99
CA VAL A 436 -7.39 -15.81 -25.05
C VAL A 436 -6.00 -15.88 -25.72
N SER A 437 -4.93 -15.98 -24.92
CA SER A 437 -3.56 -16.12 -25.43
C SER A 437 -3.41 -17.35 -26.34
N LYS A 438 -3.94 -18.50 -25.92
CA LYS A 438 -3.94 -19.73 -26.74
C LYS A 438 -4.71 -19.57 -28.05
N ARG A 439 -5.86 -18.88 -28.05
CA ARG A 439 -6.64 -18.62 -29.27
C ARG A 439 -5.86 -17.77 -30.27
N HIS A 440 -5.16 -16.73 -29.81
CA HIS A 440 -4.34 -15.87 -30.67
C HIS A 440 -3.15 -16.63 -31.26
N LEU A 441 -2.48 -17.46 -30.45
CA LEU A 441 -1.39 -18.34 -30.92
C LEU A 441 -1.88 -19.32 -32.00
N LYS A 442 -3.07 -19.91 -31.80
CA LYS A 442 -3.68 -20.82 -32.78
C LYS A 442 -4.02 -20.09 -34.08
N GLN A 443 -4.57 -18.88 -34.02
CA GLN A 443 -4.87 -18.07 -35.20
C GLN A 443 -3.60 -17.70 -35.98
N ARG A 444 -2.50 -17.33 -35.29
CA ARG A 444 -1.22 -17.02 -35.94
C ARG A 444 -0.64 -18.21 -36.69
N ARG A 445 -0.73 -19.41 -36.12
CA ARG A 445 -0.30 -20.66 -36.78
C ARG A 445 -1.18 -21.06 -37.96
N LEU A 446 -2.43 -20.60 -38.01
CA LEU A 446 -3.34 -20.85 -39.13
C LEU A 446 -3.16 -19.82 -40.27
N SER A 447 -2.56 -18.66 -39.98
CA SER A 447 -2.26 -17.61 -40.95
C SER A 447 -0.84 -17.64 -41.51
N SER A 448 0.02 -18.52 -40.97
CA SER A 448 1.40 -18.79 -41.42
C SER A 448 1.44 -20.12 -42.14
#